data_AF-A0A2U2AMK6-F1
#
_entry.id   AF-A0A2U2AMK6-F1
#
_cell.length_a   1.000
_cell.length_b   1.000
_cell.length_c   1.000
_cell.angle_alpha   90.00
_cell.angle_beta   90.00
_cell.angle_gamma   90.00
#
_symmetry.space_group_name_H-M   'P 1'
#
loop_
_entity.id
_entity.type
_entity.pdbx_description
1 polymer ?
#
loop_
_entity_poly.entity_id
_entity_poly.type
_entity_poly.pdbx_seq_one_letter_code
_entity_poly.pdbx_strand_id
1 'polypeptide(L)'
;MLVDKILLEQFQKEILSKGDEATLPTNLPQNWLDILSLALEKILNAPAANSLVLLLPEDIPSKLIIAAITPLLKAKAEMNFPITLEEKDNPFHTRRERYPITKKILESYRMELAFEAISRTMDIAINPASIETIFTNREVIIEQKH
;
A
#
# COMPACT_ATOMS: atom_id res chain seq x y z
N MET A 1 8.62 -8.87 -19.43
CA MET A 1 9.95 -8.24 -19.32
C MET A 1 10.01 -6.77 -19.75
N LEU A 2 9.58 -6.39 -20.98
CA LEU A 2 9.61 -4.96 -21.39
C LEU A 2 8.43 -4.16 -20.80
N VAL A 3 7.21 -4.69 -20.91
CA VAL A 3 5.96 -4.06 -20.38
C VAL A 3 6.05 -3.87 -18.87
N ASP A 4 6.54 -4.89 -18.18
CA ASP A 4 6.81 -4.90 -16.74
C ASP A 4 7.71 -3.75 -16.26
N LYS A 5 8.78 -3.48 -17.01
CA LYS A 5 9.72 -2.40 -16.71
C LYS A 5 9.08 -1.03 -16.94
N ILE A 6 8.34 -0.90 -18.04
CA ILE A 6 7.61 0.34 -18.39
C ILE A 6 6.60 0.71 -17.29
N LEU A 7 5.87 -0.28 -16.76
CA LEU A 7 4.89 -0.02 -15.70
C LEU A 7 5.53 0.51 -14.41
N LEU A 8 6.66 -0.06 -13.99
CA LEU A 8 7.39 0.43 -12.82
C LEU A 8 7.97 1.84 -13.05
N GLU A 9 8.52 2.09 -14.24
CA GLU A 9 9.02 3.42 -14.62
C GLU A 9 7.91 4.47 -14.63
N GLN A 10 6.71 4.11 -15.13
CA GLN A 10 5.52 4.95 -15.06
C GLN A 10 5.08 5.21 -13.62
N PHE A 11 5.01 4.18 -12.77
CA PHE A 11 4.64 4.35 -11.37
C PHE A 11 5.58 5.32 -10.66
N GLN A 12 6.89 5.19 -10.91
CA GLN A 12 7.88 6.08 -10.34
C GLN A 12 7.71 7.53 -10.80
N LYS A 13 7.47 7.74 -12.10
CA LYS A 13 7.33 9.08 -12.69
C LYS A 13 6.01 9.76 -12.34
N GLU A 14 4.92 9.00 -12.25
CA GLU A 14 3.58 9.57 -12.06
C GLU A 14 3.18 9.70 -10.59
N ILE A 15 3.73 8.83 -9.74
CA ILE A 15 3.34 8.71 -8.34
C ILE A 15 4.53 9.01 -7.43
N LEU A 16 5.58 8.19 -7.45
CA LEU A 16 6.65 8.29 -6.44
C LEU A 16 7.42 9.61 -6.50
N SER A 17 7.48 10.28 -7.65
CA SER A 17 8.15 11.58 -7.78
C SER A 17 7.40 12.75 -7.11
N LYS A 18 6.18 12.52 -6.61
CA LYS A 18 5.33 13.55 -5.97
C LYS A 18 5.54 13.66 -4.45
N GLY A 19 6.38 12.81 -3.86
CA GLY A 19 6.69 12.80 -2.42
C GLY A 19 6.14 11.58 -1.69
N ASP A 20 6.42 11.49 -0.39
CA ASP A 20 6.19 10.26 0.38
C ASP A 20 4.71 9.95 0.63
N GLU A 21 3.86 10.96 0.59
CA GLU A 21 2.39 10.81 0.72
C GLU A 21 1.70 10.44 -0.59
N ALA A 22 2.42 10.41 -1.72
CA ALA A 22 1.83 10.23 -3.04
C ALA A 22 1.13 8.87 -3.22
N THR A 23 1.44 7.90 -2.37
CA THR A 23 0.85 6.55 -2.38
C THR A 23 -0.20 6.35 -1.30
N LEU A 24 -0.59 7.40 -0.56
CA LEU A 24 -1.82 7.37 0.23
C LEU A 24 -3.02 7.11 -0.71
N PRO A 25 -4.02 6.31 -0.29
CA PRO A 25 -5.16 5.95 -1.14
C PRO A 25 -5.82 7.13 -1.85
N THR A 26 -6.10 8.21 -1.12
CA THR A 26 -6.71 9.45 -1.65
C THR A 26 -5.86 10.15 -2.70
N ASN A 27 -4.53 10.01 -2.63
CA ASN A 27 -3.60 10.68 -3.53
C ASN A 27 -3.35 9.89 -4.82
N LEU A 28 -3.81 8.63 -4.89
CA LEU A 28 -3.65 7.78 -6.07
C LEU A 28 -4.69 8.14 -7.15
N PRO A 29 -4.26 8.43 -8.39
CA PRO A 29 -5.16 8.45 -9.54
C PRO A 29 -5.89 7.11 -9.70
N GLN A 30 -7.10 7.12 -10.29
CA GLN A 30 -7.97 5.93 -10.35
C GLN A 30 -7.28 4.70 -10.95
N ASN A 31 -6.54 4.86 -12.04
CA ASN A 31 -5.81 3.75 -12.67
C ASN A 31 -4.80 3.11 -11.69
N TRP A 32 -4.08 3.90 -10.90
CA TRP A 32 -3.11 3.39 -9.94
C TRP A 32 -3.77 2.76 -8.72
N LEU A 33 -4.91 3.31 -8.28
CA LEU A 33 -5.75 2.68 -7.26
C LEU A 33 -6.19 1.27 -7.69
N ASP A 34 -6.66 1.13 -8.93
CA ASP A 34 -7.10 -0.16 -9.47
C ASP A 34 -5.94 -1.15 -9.64
N ILE A 35 -4.81 -0.69 -10.20
CA ILE A 35 -3.60 -1.53 -10.40
C ILE A 35 -3.06 -2.05 -9.06
N LEU A 36 -2.95 -1.19 -8.04
CA LEU A 36 -2.45 -1.58 -6.73
C LEU A 36 -3.44 -2.51 -6.01
N SER A 37 -4.75 -2.28 -6.16
CA SER A 37 -5.77 -3.17 -5.60
C SER A 37 -5.66 -4.58 -6.18
N LEU A 38 -5.57 -4.70 -7.51
CA LEU A 38 -5.40 -5.99 -8.20
C LEU A 38 -4.07 -6.67 -7.82
N ALA A 39 -2.99 -5.90 -7.68
CA ALA A 39 -1.70 -6.43 -7.26
C ALA A 39 -1.76 -7.02 -5.83
N LEU A 40 -2.43 -6.35 -4.90
CA LEU A 40 -2.65 -6.86 -3.53
C LEU A 40 -3.52 -8.11 -3.52
N GLU A 41 -4.61 -8.15 -4.30
CA GLU A 41 -5.46 -9.34 -4.40
C GLU A 41 -4.66 -10.55 -4.89
N LYS A 42 -3.83 -10.37 -5.91
CA LYS A 42 -2.96 -11.45 -6.41
C LYS A 42 -2.01 -11.96 -5.33
N ILE A 43 -1.40 -11.06 -4.56
CA ILE A 43 -0.48 -11.41 -3.48
C ILE A 43 -1.21 -12.14 -2.35
N LEU A 44 -2.36 -11.60 -1.90
CA LEU A 44 -3.10 -12.09 -0.75
C LEU A 44 -3.91 -13.37 -1.04
N ASN A 45 -4.22 -13.66 -2.31
CA ASN A 45 -4.84 -14.91 -2.73
C ASN A 45 -3.82 -16.03 -3.03
N ALA A 46 -2.52 -15.74 -3.00
CA ALA A 46 -1.50 -16.77 -3.18
C ALA A 46 -1.44 -17.70 -1.95
N PRO A 47 -1.17 -19.01 -2.12
CA PRO A 47 -1.07 -19.95 -0.98
C PRO A 47 -0.07 -19.52 0.11
N ALA A 48 0.97 -18.77 -0.27
CA ALA A 48 1.97 -18.22 0.64
C ALA A 48 1.41 -17.15 1.60
N ALA A 49 0.25 -16.56 1.31
CA ALA A 49 -0.40 -15.55 2.16
C ALA A 49 -1.05 -16.11 3.43
N ASN A 50 -0.96 -17.42 3.66
CA ASN A 50 -1.34 -18.04 4.93
C ASN A 50 -0.31 -17.79 6.05
N SER A 51 0.88 -17.29 5.72
CA SER A 51 1.92 -16.92 6.69
C SER A 51 1.73 -15.50 7.22
N LEU A 52 2.12 -15.26 8.48
CA LEU A 52 2.11 -13.92 9.10
C LEU A 52 3.15 -12.97 8.49
N VAL A 53 4.28 -13.52 8.07
CA VAL A 53 5.34 -12.82 7.32
C VAL A 53 5.43 -13.44 5.94
N LEU A 54 5.29 -12.61 4.92
CA LEU A 54 5.40 -13.02 3.53
C LEU A 54 6.78 -12.65 3.00
N LEU A 55 7.34 -13.56 2.21
CA LEU A 55 8.51 -13.27 1.36
C LEU A 55 8.00 -13.10 -0.06
N LEU A 56 7.71 -11.85 -0.43
CA LEU A 56 7.14 -11.56 -1.74
C LEU A 56 8.13 -11.91 -2.87
N PRO A 57 7.68 -12.58 -3.95
CA PRO A 57 8.53 -12.88 -5.10
C PRO A 57 8.97 -11.61 -5.83
N GLU A 58 10.01 -11.69 -6.66
CA GLU A 58 10.44 -10.55 -7.50
C GLU A 58 9.56 -10.32 -8.74
N ASP A 59 8.25 -10.52 -8.62
CA ASP A 59 7.28 -10.25 -9.67
C ASP A 59 6.77 -8.80 -9.62
N ILE A 60 6.09 -8.36 -10.68
CA ILE A 60 5.65 -6.96 -10.82
C ILE A 60 4.62 -6.53 -9.77
N PRO A 61 3.57 -7.31 -9.48
CA PRO A 61 2.67 -7.02 -8.37
C PRO A 61 3.41 -6.78 -7.06
N SER A 62 4.33 -7.66 -6.70
CA SER A 62 5.13 -7.50 -5.48
C SER A 62 5.98 -6.24 -5.49
N LYS A 63 6.65 -5.94 -6.61
CA LYS A 63 7.47 -4.73 -6.77
C LYS A 63 6.64 -3.44 -6.66
N LEU A 64 5.45 -3.42 -7.25
CA LEU A 64 4.53 -2.27 -7.15
C LEU A 64 4.06 -2.04 -5.70
N ILE A 65 3.64 -3.10 -5.02
CA ILE A 65 3.17 -3.01 -3.63
C ILE A 65 4.30 -2.58 -2.68
N ILE A 66 5.50 -3.13 -2.85
CA ILE A 66 6.66 -2.68 -2.08
C ILE A 66 6.97 -1.22 -2.39
N ALA A 67 6.97 -0.81 -3.65
CA ALA A 67 7.20 0.58 -4.04
C ALA A 67 6.14 1.54 -3.47
N ALA A 68 4.90 1.10 -3.34
CA ALA A 68 3.80 1.91 -2.79
C ALA A 68 3.88 2.06 -1.26
N ILE A 69 4.21 0.98 -0.55
CA ILE A 69 4.20 0.92 0.92
C ILE A 69 5.49 1.50 1.51
N THR A 70 6.63 1.35 0.83
CA THR A 70 7.94 1.83 1.31
C THR A 70 7.97 3.31 1.69
N PRO A 71 7.53 4.25 0.85
CA PRO A 71 7.56 5.68 1.21
C PRO A 71 6.68 6.00 2.41
N LEU A 72 5.51 5.35 2.54
CA LEU A 72 4.59 5.57 3.68
C LEU A 72 5.23 5.14 5.00
N LEU A 73 5.87 3.97 5.03
CA LEU A 73 6.55 3.49 6.23
C LEU A 73 7.80 4.32 6.57
N LYS A 74 8.52 4.83 5.55
CA LYS A 74 9.62 5.77 5.77
C LYS A 74 9.14 7.07 6.38
N ALA A 75 8.11 7.70 5.80
CA ALA A 75 7.54 8.93 6.32
C ALA A 75 7.04 8.77 7.77
N LYS A 76 6.39 7.63 8.06
CA LYS A 76 5.92 7.32 9.42
C LYS A 76 7.08 7.22 10.42
N ALA A 77 8.19 6.59 10.04
CA ALA A 77 9.39 6.48 10.86
C ALA A 77 10.09 7.83 11.07
N GLU A 78 10.20 8.65 10.02
CA GLU A 78 10.84 9.98 10.09
C GLU A 78 10.03 10.97 10.94
N MET A 79 8.70 10.86 10.93
CA MET A 79 7.79 11.71 11.70
C MET A 79 7.60 11.24 13.16
N ASN A 80 8.30 10.19 13.59
CA ASN A 80 8.17 9.59 14.93
C ASN A 80 6.73 9.22 15.32
N PHE A 81 5.88 8.89 14.35
CA PHE A 81 4.54 8.41 14.64
C PHE A 81 4.60 7.03 15.31
N PRO A 82 3.56 6.64 16.07
CA PRO A 82 3.50 5.29 16.63
C PRO A 82 3.64 4.24 15.53
N ILE A 83 4.72 3.46 15.60
CA ILE A 83 5.02 2.34 14.71
C ILE A 83 4.49 1.08 15.39
N THR A 84 3.66 0.29 14.71
CA THR A 84 3.20 -1.00 15.23
C THR A 84 4.35 -2.01 15.27
N LEU A 85 4.22 -3.07 16.06
CA LEU A 85 5.22 -4.16 16.09
C LEU A 85 5.47 -4.73 14.69
N GLU A 86 4.41 -4.84 13.88
CA GLU A 86 4.48 -5.36 12.52
C GLU A 86 5.20 -4.44 11.54
N GLU A 87 5.16 -3.12 11.77
CA GLU A 87 5.90 -2.14 10.99
C GLU A 87 7.38 -2.11 11.37
N LYS A 88 7.70 -2.29 12.66
CA LYS A 88 9.07 -2.40 13.18
C LYS A 88 9.79 -3.65 12.68
N ASP A 89 9.06 -4.76 12.52
CA ASP A 89 9.60 -6.03 12.04
C ASP A 89 9.73 -6.08 10.50
N ASN A 90 9.35 -5.02 9.78
CA ASN A 90 9.50 -4.92 8.33
C ASN A 90 10.95 -4.50 7.96
N PRO A 91 11.81 -5.42 7.50
CA PRO A 91 13.20 -5.12 7.17
C PRO A 91 13.24 -4.49 5.77
N PHE A 92 12.99 -3.19 5.71
CA PHE A 92 13.47 -2.41 4.58
C PHE A 92 14.98 -2.66 4.46
N HIS A 93 15.40 -3.24 3.32
CA HIS A 93 16.79 -3.35 2.86
C HIS A 93 17.57 -4.66 3.09
N THR A 94 16.98 -5.80 3.45
CA THR A 94 17.77 -7.05 3.35
C THR A 94 17.93 -7.48 1.88
N ARG A 95 19.17 -7.42 1.36
CA ARG A 95 19.61 -8.09 0.12
C ARG A 95 19.37 -9.59 0.25
N ARG A 96 18.15 -10.04 0.01
CA ARG A 96 17.78 -11.42 -0.31
C ARG A 96 16.74 -11.34 -1.41
N GLU A 97 16.65 -12.39 -2.22
CA GLU A 97 15.84 -12.53 -3.44
C GLU A 97 14.31 -12.34 -3.24
N ARG A 98 13.86 -11.89 -2.07
CA ARG A 98 12.44 -11.70 -1.69
C ARG A 98 12.29 -10.55 -0.70
N TYR A 99 11.15 -9.87 -0.75
CA TYR A 99 10.83 -8.77 0.16
C TYR A 99 10.04 -9.27 1.37
N PRO A 100 10.61 -9.29 2.59
CA PRO A 100 9.86 -9.56 3.81
C PRO A 100 8.86 -8.44 4.09
N ILE A 101 7.59 -8.79 4.27
CA ILE A 101 6.52 -7.87 4.68
C ILE A 101 5.49 -8.63 5.52
N THR A 102 4.94 -8.00 6.54
CA THR A 102 3.89 -8.64 7.35
C THR A 102 2.56 -8.65 6.59
N LYS A 103 1.79 -9.72 6.77
CA LYS A 103 0.46 -9.85 6.19
C LYS A 103 -0.46 -8.69 6.59
N LYS A 104 -0.34 -8.25 7.84
CA LYS A 104 -1.13 -7.16 8.39
C LYS A 104 -0.93 -5.85 7.63
N ILE A 105 0.31 -5.50 7.26
CA ILE A 105 0.58 -4.29 6.46
C ILE A 105 -0.11 -4.38 5.09
N LEU A 106 -0.03 -5.54 4.43
CA LEU A 106 -0.70 -5.76 3.14
C LEU A 106 -2.23 -5.66 3.26
N GLU A 107 -2.81 -6.26 4.29
CA GLU A 107 -4.26 -6.25 4.53
C GLU A 107 -4.76 -4.86 4.93
N SER A 108 -4.01 -4.13 5.76
CA SER A 108 -4.29 -2.74 6.10
C SER A 108 -4.24 -1.85 4.86
N TYR A 109 -3.21 -1.99 4.01
CA TYR A 109 -3.16 -1.23 2.76
C TYR A 109 -4.34 -1.56 1.85
N ARG A 110 -4.68 -2.85 1.70
CA ARG A 110 -5.82 -3.30 0.88
C ARG A 110 -7.12 -2.68 1.35
N MET A 111 -7.36 -2.66 2.67
CA MET A 111 -8.57 -2.07 3.23
C MET A 111 -8.69 -0.58 2.90
N GLU A 112 -7.58 0.15 3.01
CA GLU A 112 -7.55 1.59 2.75
C GLU A 112 -7.72 1.94 1.27
N LEU A 113 -7.16 1.13 0.36
CA LEU A 113 -7.48 1.25 -1.07
C LEU A 113 -8.96 0.96 -1.36
N ALA A 114 -9.54 -0.03 -0.68
CA ALA A 114 -10.96 -0.37 -0.83
C ALA A 114 -11.87 0.76 -0.31
N PHE A 115 -11.55 1.37 0.82
CA PHE A 115 -12.28 2.53 1.32
C PHE A 115 -12.26 3.69 0.34
N GLU A 116 -11.10 3.99 -0.26
CA GLU A 116 -11.01 5.02 -1.28
C GLU A 116 -11.85 4.67 -2.52
N ALA A 117 -11.77 3.42 -3.01
CA ALA A 117 -12.54 2.98 -4.17
C ALA A 117 -14.06 3.10 -3.93
N ILE A 118 -14.52 2.72 -2.74
CA ILE A 118 -15.92 2.87 -2.30
C ILE A 118 -16.28 4.36 -2.22
N SER A 119 -15.45 5.16 -1.55
CA SER A 119 -15.65 6.61 -1.40
C SER A 119 -15.73 7.30 -2.76
N ARG A 120 -15.00 6.88 -3.80
CA ARG A 120 -15.10 7.45 -5.15
C ARG A 120 -16.37 7.07 -5.90
N THR A 121 -16.82 5.83 -5.71
CA THR A 121 -17.88 5.25 -6.54
C THR A 121 -19.27 5.45 -5.94
N MET A 122 -19.37 5.46 -4.61
CA MET A 122 -20.63 5.52 -3.89
C MET A 122 -20.95 6.94 -3.43
N ASP A 123 -22.21 7.17 -3.09
CA ASP A 123 -22.68 8.44 -2.52
C ASP A 123 -22.37 8.57 -1.01
N ILE A 124 -21.21 8.07 -0.61
CA ILE A 124 -20.71 8.12 0.77
C ILE A 124 -19.28 8.65 0.79
N ALA A 125 -18.97 9.44 1.80
CA ALA A 125 -17.62 9.87 2.11
C ALA A 125 -17.07 8.98 3.23
N ILE A 126 -15.84 8.49 3.07
CA ILE A 126 -15.09 7.79 4.10
C ILE A 126 -13.90 8.64 4.48
N ASN A 127 -13.68 8.91 5.77
CA ASN A 127 -12.54 9.69 6.21
C ASN A 127 -11.22 9.01 5.78
N PRO A 128 -10.28 9.74 5.16
CA PRO A 128 -9.10 9.13 4.57
C PRO A 128 -8.00 8.84 5.60
N ALA A 129 -7.16 7.86 5.30
CA ALA A 129 -5.93 7.63 6.06
C ALA A 129 -4.88 8.72 5.77
N SER A 130 -4.16 9.10 6.82
CA SER A 130 -2.97 9.94 6.80
C SER A 130 -1.70 9.10 7.03
N ILE A 131 -0.50 9.67 6.92
CA ILE A 131 0.75 8.99 7.32
C ILE A 131 0.71 8.52 8.79
N GLU A 132 0.10 9.30 9.66
CA GLU A 132 -0.08 8.95 11.08
C GLU A 132 -0.97 7.72 11.25
N THR A 133 -2.04 7.61 10.47
CA THR A 133 -3.13 6.64 10.71
C THR A 133 -3.09 5.44 9.78
N ILE A 134 -2.38 5.50 8.65
CA ILE A 134 -2.17 4.36 7.75
C ILE A 134 -1.48 3.21 8.51
N PHE A 135 -1.89 1.98 8.20
CA PHE A 135 -1.47 0.72 8.85
C PHE A 135 -1.87 0.57 10.33
N THR A 136 -2.70 1.47 10.85
CA THR A 136 -3.25 1.37 12.21
C THR A 136 -4.69 0.89 12.19
N ASN A 137 -5.24 0.56 13.37
CA ASN A 137 -6.68 0.33 13.53
C ASN A 137 -7.40 1.66 13.78
N ARG A 138 -7.30 2.60 12.84
CA ARG A 138 -7.92 3.92 12.95
C ARG A 138 -9.45 3.81 12.96
N GLU A 139 -10.10 4.80 13.54
CA GLU A 139 -11.55 4.93 13.42
C GLU A 139 -11.94 5.31 11.98
N VAL A 140 -12.90 4.58 11.43
CA VAL A 140 -13.46 4.80 10.09
C VAL A 140 -14.85 5.39 10.24
N ILE A 141 -15.00 6.61 9.74
CA ILE A 141 -16.24 7.39 9.75
C ILE A 141 -16.81 7.37 8.33
N ILE A 142 -18.09 7.03 8.22
CA ILE A 142 -18.83 6.96 6.96
C ILE A 142 -19.99 7.94 7.01
N GLU A 143 -20.04 8.85 6.05
CA GLU A 143 -21.04 9.91 5.96
C GLU A 143 -21.68 9.92 4.57
N GLN A 144 -22.90 10.44 4.44
CA GLN A 144 -23.50 10.68 3.12
C GLN A 144 -22.87 11.91 2.47
N LYS A 145 -22.58 11.82 1.17
CA LYS A 145 -22.23 13.01 0.39
C LYS A 145 -23.50 13.85 0.24
N HIS A 146 -23.43 15.11 0.64
CA HIS A 146 -24.53 16.06 0.53
C HIS A 146 -24.57 16.69 -0.86
#